data_AF-A0A1W9UNW6-F1
#
_entry.id   AF-A0A1W9UNW6-F1
#
_cell.length_a   1.000
_cell.length_b   1.000
_cell.length_c   1.000
_cell.angle_alpha   90.00
_cell.angle_beta   90.00
_cell.angle_gamma   90.00
#
_symmetry.space_group_name_H-M   'P 1'
#
loop_
_entity.id
_entity.type
_entity.pdbx_description
1 polymer ?
#
loop_
_entity_poly.entity_id
_entity_poly.type
_entity_poly.pdbx_seq_one_letter_code
_entity_poly.pdbx_strand_id
1 'polypeptide(L)'
;MAGQKLCAWARPRPSDMYTHHPQPTAPPPPPTRLLRVVQILTIVAILAALGAALYFRDRLQELEQYGYAAVFMVGLVSNATLILPVPGLAISSVLGGVFNPWIVGLVGGVGQALGELTGYMAGYSGQTWVDENPVYNHLAQWMQRHGVLTIFVLALVPNPVFDVGGLAAGALRFPLWKFLASCTAGKIVKNIIFALAGYYGIEALFKLFGS
;
A
#
# COMPACT_ATOMS: atom_id res chain seq x y z
N MET A 1 -20.07 12.09 -81.72
CA MET A 1 -19.00 12.99 -81.25
C MET A 1 -19.04 12.96 -79.73
N ALA A 2 -18.31 12.04 -79.09
CA ALA A 2 -16.89 12.14 -78.70
C ALA A 2 -16.71 12.91 -77.39
N GLY A 3 -16.16 12.25 -76.35
CA GLY A 3 -15.60 12.96 -75.19
C GLY A 3 -15.61 12.25 -73.82
N GLN A 4 -15.07 11.04 -73.72
CA GLN A 4 -14.58 10.48 -72.44
C GLN A 4 -13.50 11.39 -71.84
N LYS A 5 -13.62 11.76 -70.55
CA LYS A 5 -12.52 12.10 -69.64
C LYS A 5 -12.92 11.60 -68.24
N LEU A 6 -12.69 10.32 -67.91
CA LEU A 6 -11.49 9.79 -67.24
C LEU A 6 -11.06 10.57 -65.98
N CYS A 7 -11.32 9.93 -64.83
CA CYS A 7 -10.46 9.77 -63.67
C CYS A 7 -9.77 11.01 -63.08
N ALA A 8 -10.28 11.46 -61.92
CA ALA A 8 -9.44 11.98 -60.85
C ALA A 8 -10.06 11.64 -59.48
N TRP A 9 -10.12 10.34 -59.16
CA TRP A 9 -10.16 9.90 -57.76
C TRP A 9 -8.81 10.25 -57.13
N ALA A 10 -8.68 11.49 -56.63
CA ALA A 10 -7.55 11.86 -55.79
C ALA A 10 -7.65 11.03 -54.50
N ARG A 11 -6.81 9.99 -54.38
CA ARG A 11 -6.64 9.30 -53.11
C ARG A 11 -6.20 10.33 -52.07
N PRO A 12 -6.84 10.42 -50.89
CA PRO A 12 -6.31 11.24 -49.81
C PRO A 12 -4.87 10.77 -49.51
N ARG A 13 -3.96 11.72 -49.30
CA ARG A 13 -2.56 11.38 -49.00
C ARG A 13 -2.52 10.60 -47.69
N PRO A 14 -1.64 9.59 -47.54
CA PRO A 14 -1.53 8.84 -46.28
C PRO A 14 -1.11 9.70 -45.08
N SER A 15 -0.69 10.96 -45.30
CA SER A 15 -0.40 11.95 -44.26
C SER A 15 -1.65 12.50 -43.56
N ASP A 16 -2.81 12.46 -44.22
CA ASP A 16 -4.03 13.14 -43.74
C ASP A 16 -4.90 12.19 -42.89
N MET A 17 -4.47 10.93 -42.76
CA MET A 17 -5.13 9.88 -41.97
C MET A 17 -4.45 9.66 -40.61
N TYR A 18 -3.75 10.68 -40.10
CA TYR A 18 -3.37 10.79 -38.69
C TYR A 18 -4.24 11.87 -38.05
N THR A 19 -5.54 11.61 -37.94
CA THR A 19 -6.39 12.40 -37.05
C THR A 19 -5.87 12.22 -35.63
N HIS A 20 -5.33 13.29 -35.06
CA HIS A 20 -4.97 13.38 -33.65
C HIS A 20 -6.17 12.94 -32.81
N HIS A 21 -6.19 11.68 -32.37
CA HIS A 21 -7.06 11.29 -31.28
C HIS A 21 -6.63 12.14 -30.07
N PRO A 22 -7.52 12.96 -29.49
CA PRO A 22 -7.19 13.65 -28.25
C PRO A 22 -6.85 12.58 -27.22
N GLN A 23 -5.58 12.56 -26.82
CA GLN A 23 -5.09 11.69 -25.75
C GLN A 23 -5.98 11.94 -24.51
N PRO A 24 -6.47 10.89 -23.82
CA PRO A 24 -7.18 11.07 -22.56
C PRO A 24 -6.32 11.91 -21.62
N THR A 25 -6.73 13.15 -21.35
CA THR A 25 -5.98 14.04 -20.45
C THR A 25 -5.98 13.40 -19.07
N ALA A 26 -4.81 13.00 -18.58
CA ALA A 26 -4.66 12.49 -17.22
C ALA A 26 -5.31 13.49 -16.23
N PRO A 27 -6.10 13.02 -15.25
CA PRO A 27 -6.74 13.90 -14.28
C PRO A 27 -5.68 14.75 -13.55
N PRO A 28 -5.94 16.04 -13.30
CA PRO A 28 -4.97 16.91 -12.66
C PRO A 28 -4.57 16.36 -11.28
N PRO A 29 -3.29 16.41 -10.89
CA PRO A 29 -2.85 15.93 -9.59
C PRO A 29 -3.62 16.66 -8.48
N PRO A 30 -3.99 15.97 -7.39
CA PRO A 30 -4.73 16.60 -6.30
C PRO A 30 -3.97 17.82 -5.75
N PRO A 31 -4.67 18.88 -5.33
CA PRO A 31 -4.03 20.11 -4.89
C PRO A 31 -3.10 19.84 -3.70
N THR A 32 -1.84 20.24 -3.83
CA THR A 32 -0.76 19.99 -2.83
C THR A 32 -1.06 20.55 -1.44
N ARG A 33 -1.95 21.55 -1.32
CA ARG A 33 -2.45 22.06 -0.04
C ARG A 33 -3.37 21.08 0.67
N LEU A 34 -4.28 20.41 -0.04
CA LEU A 34 -5.18 19.41 0.53
C LEU A 34 -4.36 18.22 1.06
N LEU A 35 -3.36 17.79 0.29
CA LEU A 35 -2.43 16.73 0.68
C LEU A 35 -1.64 17.08 1.94
N ARG A 36 -1.12 18.32 2.05
CA ARG A 36 -0.44 18.82 3.26
C ARG A 36 -1.35 18.91 4.47
N VAL A 37 -2.59 19.37 4.29
CA VAL A 37 -3.59 19.45 5.37
C VAL A 37 -3.91 18.04 5.88
N VAL A 38 -4.14 17.09 4.97
CA VAL A 38 -4.37 15.69 5.32
C VAL A 38 -3.18 15.11 6.09
N GLN A 39 -1.94 15.35 5.64
CA GLN A 39 -0.74 14.89 6.35
C GLN A 39 -0.63 15.45 7.77
N ILE A 40 -0.83 16.77 7.94
CA ILE A 40 -0.78 17.41 9.25
C ILE A 40 -1.88 16.85 10.16
N LEU A 41 -3.11 16.72 9.65
CA LEU A 41 -4.22 16.15 10.39
C LEU A 41 -3.94 14.70 10.82
N THR A 42 -3.34 13.89 9.95
CA THR A 42 -2.95 12.52 10.32
C THR A 42 -1.90 12.54 11.42
N ILE A 43 -0.84 13.36 11.30
CA ILE A 43 0.20 13.47 12.35
C ILE A 43 -0.42 13.86 13.69
N VAL A 44 -1.31 14.86 13.69
CA VAL A 44 -2.02 15.30 14.90
C VAL A 44 -2.90 14.18 15.47
N ALA A 45 -3.65 13.47 14.63
CA ALA A 45 -4.49 12.35 15.06
C ALA A 45 -3.65 11.21 15.67
N ILE A 46 -2.48 10.91 15.10
CA ILE A 46 -1.54 9.92 15.63
C ILE A 46 -1.03 10.34 16.99
N LEU A 47 -0.60 11.60 17.15
CA LEU A 47 -0.12 12.12 18.44
C LEU A 47 -1.23 12.14 19.49
N ALA A 48 -2.47 12.48 19.12
CA ALA A 48 -3.61 12.45 20.01
C ALA A 48 -3.97 11.01 20.44
N ALA A 49 -3.98 10.07 19.50
CA ALA A 49 -4.20 8.65 19.78
C ALA A 49 -3.10 8.08 20.68
N LEU A 50 -1.84 8.46 20.45
CA LEU A 50 -0.70 8.11 21.29
C LEU A 50 -0.88 8.66 22.71
N GLY A 51 -1.23 9.94 22.85
CA GLY A 51 -1.48 10.56 24.15
C GLY A 51 -2.63 9.91 24.93
N ALA A 52 -3.74 9.62 24.25
CA ALA A 52 -4.86 8.90 24.84
C ALA A 52 -4.48 7.47 25.27
N ALA A 53 -3.72 6.75 24.44
CA ALA A 53 -3.24 5.41 24.76
C ALA A 53 -2.31 5.39 25.98
N LEU A 54 -1.48 6.42 26.16
CA LEU A 54 -0.65 6.58 27.35
C LEU A 54 -1.47 6.95 28.59
N TYR A 55 -2.45 7.83 28.44
CA TYR A 55 -3.33 8.25 29.54
C TYR A 55 -4.16 7.08 30.09
N PHE A 56 -4.66 6.20 29.21
CA PHE A 56 -5.46 5.03 29.58
C PHE A 56 -4.66 3.72 29.67
N ARG A 57 -3.33 3.78 29.79
CA ARG A 57 -2.45 2.60 29.72
C ARG A 57 -2.88 1.48 30.68
N ASP A 58 -3.15 1.81 31.94
CA ASP A 58 -3.49 0.81 32.97
C ASP A 58 -4.79 0.06 32.64
N ARG A 59 -5.77 0.75 32.06
CA ARG A 59 -7.04 0.15 31.60
C ARG A 59 -6.86 -0.67 30.32
N LEU A 60 -5.95 -0.25 29.43
CA LEU A 60 -5.67 -0.99 28.20
C LEU A 60 -4.95 -2.31 28.46
N GLN A 61 -4.13 -2.38 29.52
CA GLN A 61 -3.40 -3.58 29.89
C GLN A 61 -4.33 -4.71 30.38
N GLU A 62 -5.45 -4.38 31.02
CA GLU A 62 -6.51 -5.34 31.37
C GLU A 62 -7.24 -5.91 30.13
N LEU A 63 -7.16 -5.22 28.98
CA LEU A 63 -7.78 -5.61 27.71
C LEU A 63 -6.78 -6.22 26.71
N GLU A 64 -5.62 -6.72 27.17
CA GLU A 64 -4.51 -7.16 26.30
C GLU A 64 -4.96 -8.09 25.15
N GLN A 65 -5.84 -9.06 25.44
CA GLN A 65 -6.38 -9.99 24.43
C GLN A 65 -7.22 -9.28 23.36
N TYR A 66 -8.04 -8.30 23.74
CA TYR A 66 -8.82 -7.48 22.80
C TYR A 66 -7.92 -6.50 22.04
N GLY A 67 -6.83 -6.03 22.66
CA GLY A 67 -5.80 -5.21 22.03
C GLY A 67 -5.12 -5.91 20.86
N TYR A 68 -4.67 -7.15 21.04
CA TYR A 68 -4.07 -7.94 19.95
C TYR A 68 -5.08 -8.28 18.86
N ALA A 69 -6.33 -8.59 19.21
CA ALA A 69 -7.39 -8.80 18.22
C ALA A 69 -7.68 -7.52 17.41
N ALA A 70 -7.67 -6.35 18.04
CA ALA A 70 -7.81 -5.07 17.36
C ALA A 70 -6.63 -4.80 16.42
N VAL A 71 -5.38 -5.08 16.84
CA VAL A 71 -4.18 -5.00 15.98
C VAL A 71 -4.33 -5.87 14.74
N PHE A 72 -4.81 -7.10 14.90
CA PHE A 72 -5.05 -8.02 13.79
C PHE A 72 -6.10 -7.47 12.81
N MET A 73 -7.25 -7.05 13.34
CA MET A 73 -8.38 -6.57 12.52
C MET A 73 -8.04 -5.27 11.81
N VAL A 74 -7.38 -4.34 12.50
CA VAL A 74 -6.83 -3.13 11.88
C VAL A 74 -5.84 -3.53 10.80
N GLY A 75 -4.91 -4.45 11.07
CA GLY A 75 -3.96 -4.94 10.08
C GLY A 75 -4.66 -5.46 8.83
N LEU A 76 -5.69 -6.29 9.00
CA LEU A 76 -6.50 -6.86 7.92
C LEU A 76 -7.21 -5.77 7.08
N VAL A 77 -7.70 -4.72 7.73
CA VAL A 77 -8.42 -3.61 7.06
C VAL A 77 -7.48 -2.49 6.59
N SER A 78 -6.22 -2.46 7.05
CA SER A 78 -5.29 -1.33 6.88
C SER A 78 -4.94 -1.00 5.42
N ASN A 79 -5.28 -1.88 4.48
CA ASN A 79 -5.12 -1.65 3.05
C ASN A 79 -6.32 -0.97 2.37
N ALA A 80 -7.48 -0.91 3.03
CA ALA A 80 -8.65 -0.20 2.51
C ALA A 80 -8.46 1.34 2.57
N THR A 81 -7.52 1.83 3.38
CA THR A 81 -7.22 3.25 3.57
C THR A 81 -6.11 3.75 2.63
N LEU A 82 -6.33 3.61 1.32
CA LEU A 82 -5.41 4.03 0.24
C LEU A 82 -5.18 5.56 0.15
N ILE A 83 -5.95 6.36 0.90
CA ILE A 83 -6.00 7.83 0.75
C ILE A 83 -5.47 8.58 1.98
N LEU A 84 -5.38 7.92 3.14
CA LEU A 84 -4.84 8.53 4.35
C LEU A 84 -3.43 8.01 4.58
N PRO A 85 -2.40 8.88 4.51
CA PRO A 85 -1.04 8.48 4.82
C PRO A 85 -0.98 8.07 6.30
N VAL A 86 -0.46 6.87 6.60
CA VAL A 86 0.01 6.46 7.95
C VAL A 86 -1.01 5.95 9.01
N PRO A 87 -2.24 5.45 8.75
CA PRO A 87 -3.05 4.83 9.82
C PRO A 87 -2.41 3.53 10.37
N GLY A 88 -2.02 2.60 9.50
CA GLY A 88 -1.58 1.26 9.91
C GLY A 88 -0.25 1.22 10.68
N LEU A 89 0.74 1.97 10.21
CA LEU A 89 2.07 2.02 10.83
C LEU A 89 2.04 2.77 12.16
N ALA A 90 1.23 3.83 12.26
CA ALA A 90 1.06 4.57 13.49
C ALA A 90 0.39 3.73 14.58
N ILE A 91 -0.60 2.90 14.22
CA ILE A 91 -1.25 2.01 15.17
C ILE A 91 -0.25 1.00 15.73
N SER A 92 0.63 0.41 14.89
CA SER A 92 1.70 -0.46 15.36
C SER A 92 2.69 0.24 16.29
N SER A 93 3.04 1.50 16.03
CA SER A 93 3.89 2.30 16.93
C SER A 93 3.20 2.65 18.25
N VAL A 94 1.94 3.12 18.22
CA VAL A 94 1.18 3.46 19.44
C VAL A 94 1.00 2.22 20.31
N LEU A 95 0.56 1.11 19.71
CA LEU A 95 0.28 -0.12 20.45
C LEU A 95 1.55 -0.87 20.86
N GLY A 96 2.64 -0.78 20.08
CA GLY A 96 3.96 -1.28 20.51
C GLY A 96 4.54 -0.52 21.71
N GLY A 97 4.09 0.70 21.93
CA GLY A 97 4.39 1.50 23.11
C GLY A 97 3.60 1.13 24.36
N VAL A 98 2.53 0.34 24.23
CA VAL A 98 1.62 -0.03 25.34
C VAL A 98 1.69 -1.54 25.62
N PHE A 99 1.72 -2.35 24.57
CA PHE A 99 1.76 -3.81 24.61
C PHE A 99 3.13 -4.36 24.20
N ASN A 100 3.28 -5.69 24.19
CA ASN A 100 4.53 -6.32 23.73
C ASN A 100 4.76 -6.05 22.23
N PRO A 101 5.83 -5.30 21.85
CA PRO A 101 6.05 -4.88 20.47
C PRO A 101 6.28 -6.05 19.49
N TRP A 102 6.78 -7.19 19.99
CA TRP A 102 6.98 -8.39 19.18
C TRP A 102 5.64 -9.02 18.79
N ILE A 103 4.70 -9.10 19.74
CA ILE A 103 3.37 -9.68 19.50
C ILE A 103 2.54 -8.73 18.62
N VAL A 104 2.59 -7.43 18.89
CA VAL A 104 1.95 -6.40 18.04
C VAL A 104 2.48 -6.50 16.61
N GLY A 105 3.81 -6.57 16.44
CA GLY A 105 4.44 -6.70 15.13
C GLY A 105 4.06 -7.98 14.39
N LEU A 106 4.02 -9.11 15.10
CA LEU A 106 3.61 -10.40 14.56
C LEU A 106 2.15 -10.39 14.11
N VAL A 107 1.24 -10.06 15.02
CA VAL A 107 -0.21 -10.11 14.81
C VAL A 107 -0.64 -9.08 13.76
N GLY A 108 -0.10 -7.87 13.82
CA GLY A 108 -0.34 -6.83 12.83
C GLY A 108 0.22 -7.18 11.46
N GLY A 109 1.42 -7.79 11.41
CA GLY A 109 2.02 -8.27 10.17
C GLY A 109 1.20 -9.36 9.49
N VAL A 110 0.72 -10.35 10.25
CA VAL A 110 -0.15 -11.42 9.74
C VAL A 110 -1.48 -10.87 9.27
N GLY A 111 -2.14 -10.03 10.07
CA GLY A 111 -3.41 -9.38 9.69
C GLY A 111 -3.26 -8.61 8.37
N GLN A 112 -2.22 -7.79 8.26
CA GLN A 112 -1.93 -7.06 7.03
C GLN A 112 -1.63 -7.95 5.83
N ALA A 113 -0.97 -9.10 6.01
CA ALA A 113 -0.70 -10.02 4.90
C ALA A 113 -1.97 -10.73 4.42
N LEU A 114 -2.89 -11.03 5.33
CA LEU A 114 -4.22 -11.54 4.97
C LEU A 114 -5.07 -10.49 4.26
N GLY A 115 -4.96 -9.22 4.64
CA GLY A 115 -5.59 -8.11 3.90
C GLY A 115 -5.14 -8.04 2.45
N GLU A 116 -3.85 -8.25 2.18
CA GLU A 116 -3.26 -8.25 0.82
C GLU A 116 -3.72 -9.41 -0.06
N LEU A 117 -4.20 -10.49 0.55
CA LEU A 117 -4.75 -11.61 -0.21
C LEU A 117 -5.90 -11.15 -1.10
N THR A 118 -6.66 -10.14 -0.66
CA THR A 118 -7.73 -9.53 -1.47
C THR A 118 -7.18 -8.92 -2.76
N GLY A 119 -6.07 -8.18 -2.70
CA GLY A 119 -5.38 -7.63 -3.87
C GLY A 119 -4.80 -8.72 -4.78
N TYR A 120 -4.20 -9.77 -4.19
CA TYR A 120 -3.76 -10.93 -4.96
C TYR A 120 -4.91 -11.61 -5.70
N MET A 121 -6.06 -11.82 -5.05
CA MET A 121 -7.23 -12.44 -5.68
C MET A 121 -7.86 -11.54 -6.74
N ALA A 122 -7.90 -10.23 -6.52
CA ALA A 122 -8.32 -9.26 -7.53
C ALA A 122 -7.42 -9.33 -8.78
N GLY A 123 -6.11 -9.41 -8.61
CA GLY A 123 -5.17 -9.59 -9.71
C GLY A 123 -5.30 -10.95 -10.41
N TYR A 124 -5.55 -12.01 -9.65
CA TYR A 124 -5.74 -13.37 -10.17
C TYR A 124 -7.01 -13.49 -11.04
N SER A 125 -8.06 -12.75 -10.69
CA SER A 125 -9.37 -12.77 -11.36
C SER A 125 -9.53 -11.74 -12.47
N GLY A 126 -8.85 -10.58 -12.38
CA GLY A 126 -8.98 -9.45 -13.30
C GLY A 126 -7.74 -9.22 -14.15
N GLN A 127 -7.52 -10.06 -15.17
CA GLN A 127 -6.36 -9.96 -16.06
C GLN A 127 -6.43 -8.77 -17.05
N THR A 128 -7.52 -7.99 -17.02
CA THR A 128 -7.89 -6.99 -18.05
C THR A 128 -7.59 -5.54 -17.70
N TRP A 129 -7.17 -5.21 -16.48
CA TRP A 129 -6.81 -3.84 -16.06
C TRP A 129 -5.30 -3.66 -15.85
N VAL A 130 -4.50 -4.51 -16.49
CA VAL A 130 -3.06 -4.34 -16.58
C VAL A 130 -2.80 -3.36 -17.72
N ASP A 131 -3.08 -2.09 -17.46
CA ASP A 131 -2.64 -1.00 -18.34
C ASP A 131 -1.11 -1.07 -18.47
N GLU A 132 -0.57 -0.54 -19.58
CA GLU A 132 0.85 -0.44 -19.94
C GLU A 132 1.66 0.42 -18.96
N ASN A 133 1.60 0.12 -17.67
CA ASN A 133 2.22 0.86 -16.61
C ASN A 133 3.68 0.38 -16.46
N PRO A 134 4.68 1.25 -16.64
CA PRO A 134 6.09 0.84 -16.59
C PRO A 134 6.46 0.21 -15.24
N VAL A 135 5.79 0.61 -14.15
CA VAL A 135 5.97 0.03 -12.81
C VAL A 135 5.54 -1.44 -12.77
N TYR A 136 4.39 -1.78 -13.38
CA TYR A 136 3.92 -3.16 -13.49
C TYR A 136 4.89 -4.03 -14.29
N ASN A 137 5.36 -3.53 -15.44
CA ASN A 137 6.31 -4.28 -16.27
C ASN A 137 7.64 -4.55 -15.55
N HIS A 138 8.14 -3.59 -14.79
CA HIS A 138 9.36 -3.76 -14.00
C HIS A 138 9.16 -4.77 -12.86
N LEU A 139 8.03 -4.65 -12.14
CA LEU A 139 7.61 -5.62 -11.13
C LEU A 139 7.50 -7.02 -11.70
N ALA A 140 6.89 -7.18 -12.88
CA ALA A 140 6.75 -8.47 -13.54
C ALA A 140 8.10 -9.09 -13.89
N GLN A 141 9.04 -8.31 -14.44
CA GLN A 141 10.39 -8.79 -14.74
C GLN A 141 11.16 -9.20 -13.48
N TRP A 142 11.06 -8.42 -12.41
CA TRP A 142 11.67 -8.76 -11.12
C TRP A 142 11.04 -10.01 -10.50
N MET A 143 9.72 -10.14 -10.60
CA MET A 143 8.99 -11.25 -10.01
C MET A 143 9.25 -12.56 -10.76
N GLN A 144 9.51 -12.50 -12.08
CA GLN A 144 9.98 -13.64 -12.87
C GLN A 144 11.39 -14.10 -12.47
N ARG A 145 12.29 -13.17 -12.10
CA ARG A 145 13.67 -13.51 -11.70
C ARG A 145 13.79 -13.91 -10.23
N HIS A 146 13.11 -13.20 -9.32
CA HIS A 146 13.27 -13.31 -7.87
C HIS A 146 11.96 -13.06 -7.08
N GLY A 147 10.82 -13.59 -7.52
CA GLY A 147 9.51 -13.23 -6.94
C GLY A 147 9.36 -13.33 -5.42
N VAL A 148 9.95 -14.33 -4.78
CA VAL A 148 9.95 -14.46 -3.30
C VAL A 148 10.61 -13.26 -2.63
N LEU A 149 11.77 -12.82 -3.15
CA LEU A 149 12.52 -11.69 -2.64
C LEU A 149 11.83 -10.37 -3.03
N THR A 150 11.32 -10.26 -4.25
CA THR A 150 10.58 -9.08 -4.71
C THR A 150 9.40 -8.79 -3.79
N ILE A 151 8.58 -9.79 -3.49
CA ILE A 151 7.41 -9.65 -2.59
C ILE A 151 7.86 -9.30 -1.17
N PHE A 152 8.91 -9.93 -0.65
CA PHE A 152 9.44 -9.62 0.67
C PHE A 152 9.93 -8.17 0.77
N VAL A 153 10.72 -7.71 -0.20
CA VAL A 153 11.26 -6.35 -0.24
C VAL A 153 10.14 -5.33 -0.42
N LEU A 154 9.19 -5.58 -1.32
CA LEU A 154 8.02 -4.73 -1.46
C LEU A 154 7.25 -4.62 -0.14
N ALA A 155 7.10 -5.72 0.61
CA ALA A 155 6.31 -5.75 1.84
C ALA A 155 6.91 -4.90 2.96
N LEU A 156 8.23 -4.69 2.91
CA LEU A 156 8.97 -3.78 3.79
C LEU A 156 8.75 -2.31 3.44
N VAL A 157 8.47 -1.98 2.17
CA VAL A 157 8.26 -0.60 1.71
C VAL A 157 6.84 -0.13 2.04
N PRO A 158 6.64 1.07 2.61
CA PRO A 158 5.31 1.59 2.90
C PRO A 158 4.42 1.77 1.65
N ASN A 159 3.29 1.04 1.62
CA ASN A 159 1.87 1.29 1.23
C ASN A 159 1.36 2.08 -0.02
N PRO A 160 2.15 2.46 -1.04
CA PRO A 160 1.55 2.50 -2.40
C PRO A 160 2.18 1.49 -3.36
N VAL A 161 3.41 1.08 -3.10
CA VAL A 161 4.18 0.21 -4.01
C VAL A 161 3.80 -1.26 -3.82
N PHE A 162 3.49 -1.67 -2.58
CA PHE A 162 3.11 -3.06 -2.30
C PHE A 162 1.71 -3.42 -2.82
N ASP A 163 0.74 -2.51 -2.73
CA ASP A 163 -0.64 -2.77 -3.18
C ASP A 163 -0.68 -3.14 -4.68
N VAL A 164 0.18 -2.49 -5.49
CA VAL A 164 0.41 -2.84 -6.90
C VAL A 164 1.14 -4.18 -7.03
N GLY A 165 2.07 -4.47 -6.12
CA GLY A 165 2.79 -5.74 -6.05
C GLY A 165 1.89 -6.95 -5.77
N GLY A 166 0.90 -6.81 -4.88
CA GLY A 166 -0.10 -7.85 -4.60
C GLY A 166 -0.97 -8.16 -5.81
N LEU A 167 -1.51 -7.13 -6.46
CA LEU A 167 -2.25 -7.24 -7.72
C LEU A 167 -1.40 -7.89 -8.82
N ALA A 168 -0.15 -7.44 -8.99
CA ALA A 168 0.77 -8.00 -9.98
C ALA A 168 1.12 -9.46 -9.70
N ALA A 169 1.32 -9.83 -8.43
CA ALA A 169 1.58 -11.22 -8.03
C ALA A 169 0.39 -12.13 -8.36
N GLY A 170 -0.84 -11.63 -8.16
CA GLY A 170 -2.08 -12.28 -8.58
C GLY A 170 -2.18 -12.45 -10.10
N ALA A 171 -1.98 -11.36 -10.84
CA ALA A 171 -2.09 -11.33 -12.30
C ALA A 171 -1.07 -12.25 -13.00
N LEU A 172 0.14 -12.38 -12.43
CA LEU A 172 1.18 -13.30 -12.89
C LEU A 172 1.00 -14.74 -12.37
N ARG A 173 -0.06 -15.02 -11.61
CA ARG A 173 -0.34 -16.32 -10.97
C ARG A 173 0.84 -16.84 -10.14
N PHE A 174 1.51 -15.94 -9.43
CA PHE A 174 2.60 -16.32 -8.54
C PHE A 174 2.10 -17.28 -7.45
N PRO A 175 2.84 -18.32 -7.04
CA PRO A 175 2.32 -19.31 -6.09
C PRO A 175 1.84 -18.68 -4.77
N LEU A 176 0.57 -18.87 -4.43
CA LEU A 176 -0.09 -18.21 -3.30
C LEU A 176 0.66 -18.41 -1.97
N TRP A 177 1.13 -19.62 -1.68
CA TRP A 177 1.84 -19.90 -0.43
C TRP A 177 3.17 -19.12 -0.36
N LYS A 178 3.87 -18.95 -1.49
CA LYS A 178 5.13 -18.19 -1.56
C LYS A 178 4.86 -16.70 -1.38
N PHE A 179 3.79 -16.21 -2.00
CA PHE A 179 3.32 -14.84 -1.81
C PHE A 179 3.01 -14.57 -0.34
N LEU A 180 2.17 -15.42 0.26
CA LEU A 180 1.72 -15.25 1.63
C LEU A 180 2.89 -15.37 2.61
N ALA A 181 3.80 -16.33 2.44
CA ALA A 181 4.97 -16.47 3.30
C ALA A 181 5.91 -15.26 3.21
N SER A 182 6.29 -14.83 2.00
CA SER A 182 7.14 -13.66 1.78
C SER A 182 6.49 -12.36 2.27
N CYS A 183 5.21 -12.16 1.95
CA CYS A 183 4.45 -10.99 2.36
C CYS A 183 4.34 -10.93 3.89
N THR A 184 3.95 -12.04 4.52
CA THR A 184 3.83 -12.14 5.98
C THR A 184 5.17 -11.87 6.66
N ALA A 185 6.26 -12.47 6.20
CA ALA A 185 7.60 -12.22 6.75
C ALA A 185 7.99 -10.74 6.65
N GLY A 186 7.83 -10.12 5.48
CA GLY A 186 8.16 -8.70 5.29
C GLY A 186 7.29 -7.80 6.14
N LYS A 187 5.98 -8.08 6.24
CA LYS A 187 5.06 -7.29 7.06
C LYS A 187 5.30 -7.45 8.55
N ILE A 188 5.66 -8.64 9.04
CA ILE A 188 6.05 -8.85 10.44
C ILE A 188 7.28 -8.01 10.76
N VAL A 189 8.34 -8.12 9.94
CA VAL A 189 9.57 -7.33 10.16
C VAL A 189 9.27 -5.84 10.16
N LYS A 190 8.52 -5.35 9.18
CA LYS A 190 8.07 -3.95 9.11
C LYS A 190 7.33 -3.54 10.39
N ASN A 191 6.31 -4.28 10.79
CA ASN A 191 5.49 -3.90 11.94
C ASN A 191 6.26 -4.00 13.27
N ILE A 192 7.18 -4.95 13.42
CA ILE A 192 8.09 -5.03 14.57
C ILE A 192 8.96 -3.76 14.64
N ILE A 193 9.57 -3.34 13.52
CA ILE A 193 10.41 -2.12 13.50
C ILE A 193 9.61 -0.91 13.97
N PHE A 194 8.38 -0.75 13.48
CA PHE A 194 7.51 0.36 13.88
C PHE A 194 7.01 0.25 15.33
N ALA A 195 6.71 -0.95 15.80
CA ALA A 195 6.31 -1.19 17.19
C ALA A 195 7.47 -0.90 18.16
N LEU A 196 8.69 -1.33 17.83
CA LEU A 196 9.90 -1.02 18.59
C LEU A 196 10.21 0.48 18.57
N ALA A 197 10.04 1.14 17.42
CA ALA A 197 10.19 2.60 17.34
C ALA A 197 9.22 3.33 18.27
N GLY A 198 7.98 2.85 18.39
CA GLY A 198 7.01 3.36 19.35
C GLY A 198 7.41 3.10 20.81
N TYR A 199 7.83 1.86 21.12
CA TYR A 199 8.31 1.46 22.44
C TYR A 199 9.48 2.33 22.93
N TYR A 200 10.56 2.42 22.15
CA TYR A 200 11.74 3.21 22.50
C TYR A 200 11.50 4.72 22.39
N GLY A 201 10.67 5.15 21.43
CA GLY A 201 10.30 6.55 21.30
C GLY A 201 9.59 7.08 22.54
N ILE A 202 8.71 6.27 23.13
CA ILE A 202 8.04 6.60 24.39
C ILE A 202 9.02 6.62 25.57
N GLU A 203 9.94 5.65 25.65
CA GLU A 203 10.97 5.63 26.71
C GLU A 203 11.87 6.88 26.65
N ALA A 204 12.27 7.30 25.44
CA ALA A 204 13.04 8.52 25.23
C ALA A 204 12.27 9.78 25.63
N LEU A 205 10.96 9.83 25.35
CA LEU A 205 10.11 10.96 25.70
C LEU A 205 9.94 11.09 27.22
N PHE A 206 9.72 9.99 27.93
CA PHE A 206 9.68 10.00 29.40
C PHE A 206 11.01 10.42 30.03
N LYS A 207 12.16 10.05 29.46
CA LYS A 207 13.47 10.50 29.94
C LYS A 207 13.72 12.00 29.71
N LEU A 208 13.12 12.59 28.67
CA LEU A 208 13.24 14.02 28.34
C LEU A 208 12.30 14.93 29.13
N PHE A 209 11.09 14.46 29.46
CA PHE A 209 10.09 15.22 30.20
C PHE A 209 10.02 14.89 31.70
N GLY A 210 10.68 13.82 32.14
CA GLY A 210 10.79 13.41 33.54
C GLY A 210 12.05 13.91 34.26
N SER A 211 12.82 14.82 33.64
CA SER A 211 13.96 15.52 34.23
C SER A 211 13.59 16.93 34.66
#